data_AF-A0AAP8NJC6-F1
#
_entry.id   AF-A0AAP8NJC6-F1
#
_cell.length_a   1.000
_cell.length_b   1.000
_cell.length_c   1.000
_cell.angle_alpha   90.00
_cell.angle_beta   90.00
_cell.angle_gamma   90.00
#
_symmetry.space_group_name_H-M   'P 1'
#
loop_
_entity.id
_entity.type
_entity.pdbx_description
1 polymer ?
#
loop_
_entity_poly.entity_id
_entity_poly.type
_entity_poly.pdbx_seq_one_letter_code
_entity_poly.pdbx_strand_id
1 'polypeptide(L)'
;MEGGDVRSIAGLCRQYVQKKLEAEKTFSVESLLKDRELAQACYMAHFFALVGKDRTYILHELKDKEYVLWLLNHPEVFEKLSFAKASGKDTLAVLRNIWLKEGKELSGVGLNMALGAALVSSSREPEACEARYDFYKKSFMEKKLFPQFLTLEPWEFGILFRGRESIEELAWAQDYLADKKKIQAGNAGYACCGLIPYRMKNKQGISVHVGGAFYDHKPVSLQIYVEYGGVCGAVSKGAAGFVKAKGIPSYTIGQPGHCTFVWKGIDGEWKIGNNIYGWVWSEGGSGGPWKGAVSTITELPRFWKKNAAASNLCYYLSLLAADPQKAGTLLKEALKRNASNYPAWQALTKRNAKRSEKEKLVLLEQFKEAFSGNPTMWEYFLKKELGLDWKKANGYAVYPGLLAENESWDSVDAYMRNFCALARRDIPDMAGKLSYEVKTKRIFFKNWLKFYQQNKVDRKVRVQTCAVLEKALPPLLTHEKTALQFLGFYGQILDLWKDKQLSARADACLTTWLKEADKAPVRKKVAEIGLKVATHLEDKRALVRYAEAPGRTLNRVV
;
A
#
# COMPACT_ATOMS: atom_id res chain seq x y z
N MET A 1 17.97 -0.71 32.87
CA MET A 1 17.67 0.58 32.24
C MET A 1 18.58 1.69 32.75
N GLU A 2 18.88 1.76 34.04
CA GLU A 2 19.65 2.85 34.68
C GLU A 2 21.04 3.14 34.07
N GLY A 3 21.70 2.13 33.49
CA GLY A 3 22.98 2.32 32.80
C GLY A 3 22.89 3.10 31.48
N GLY A 4 21.69 3.34 30.94
CA GLY A 4 21.46 4.12 29.72
C GLY A 4 21.94 3.48 28.41
N ASP A 5 22.79 2.46 28.46
CA ASP A 5 23.36 1.82 27.27
C ASP A 5 22.30 1.02 26.47
N VAL A 6 21.94 1.52 25.30
CA VAL A 6 20.84 0.96 24.49
C VAL A 6 21.11 -0.45 24.00
N ARG A 7 22.37 -0.79 23.67
CA ARG A 7 22.70 -2.13 23.16
C ARG A 7 22.63 -3.17 24.26
N SER A 8 23.10 -2.81 25.45
CA SER A 8 23.05 -3.66 26.63
C SER A 8 21.61 -3.90 27.06
N ILE A 9 20.76 -2.86 27.09
CA ILE A 9 19.33 -3.00 27.40
C ILE A 9 18.65 -3.89 26.36
N ALA A 10 18.84 -3.62 25.05
CA ALA A 10 18.27 -4.45 23.99
C ALA A 10 18.71 -5.91 24.08
N GLY A 11 20.00 -6.15 24.39
CA GLY A 11 20.59 -7.48 24.55
C GLY A 11 20.00 -8.24 25.72
N LEU A 12 19.91 -7.62 26.90
CA LEU A 12 19.33 -8.23 28.10
C LEU A 12 17.84 -8.55 27.92
N CYS A 13 17.06 -7.61 27.37
CA CYS A 13 15.65 -7.85 27.08
C CYS A 13 15.47 -9.00 26.07
N ARG A 14 16.29 -9.04 25.01
CA ARG A 14 16.28 -10.16 24.05
C ARG A 14 16.60 -11.50 24.72
N GLN A 15 17.66 -11.54 25.54
CA GLN A 15 18.06 -12.76 26.24
C GLN A 15 16.97 -13.26 27.19
N TYR A 16 16.30 -12.36 27.92
CA TYR A 16 15.17 -12.71 28.78
C TYR A 16 14.04 -13.35 27.96
N VAL A 17 13.64 -12.72 26.85
CA VAL A 17 12.59 -13.25 25.96
C VAL A 17 12.99 -14.62 25.40
N GLN A 18 14.22 -14.78 24.93
CA GLN A 18 14.71 -16.05 24.37
C GLN A 18 14.70 -17.17 25.41
N LYS A 19 15.21 -16.92 26.62
CA LYS A 19 15.19 -17.90 27.72
C LYS A 19 13.76 -18.34 28.07
N LYS A 20 12.80 -17.40 28.13
CA LYS A 20 11.38 -17.70 28.39
C LYS A 20 10.77 -18.56 27.27
N LEU A 21 11.03 -18.20 26.02
CA LEU A 21 10.57 -18.97 24.86
C LEU A 21 11.18 -20.38 24.80
N GLU A 22 12.40 -20.56 25.32
CA GLU A 22 13.13 -21.84 25.34
C GLU A 22 12.76 -22.73 26.52
N ALA A 23 12.44 -22.15 27.69
CA ALA A 23 12.11 -22.89 28.91
C ALA A 23 10.77 -23.66 28.80
N GLU A 24 9.82 -23.18 28.00
CA GLU A 24 8.57 -23.90 27.76
C GLU A 24 8.82 -25.15 26.87
N LYS A 25 8.91 -26.32 27.52
CA LYS A 25 8.97 -27.64 26.86
C LYS A 25 7.71 -27.91 26.01
N THR A 26 6.56 -27.47 26.50
CA THR A 26 5.28 -27.44 25.77
C THR A 26 4.99 -26.01 25.38
N PHE A 27 5.23 -25.68 24.11
CA PHE A 27 5.07 -24.35 23.55
C PHE A 27 3.59 -23.88 23.62
N SER A 28 3.24 -23.04 24.59
CA SER A 28 1.87 -22.56 24.78
C SER A 28 1.78 -21.06 24.48
N VAL A 29 1.27 -20.71 23.30
CA VAL A 29 1.15 -19.30 22.92
C VAL A 29 0.24 -18.51 23.88
N GLU A 30 -0.80 -19.14 24.42
CA GLU A 30 -1.69 -18.47 25.39
C GLU A 30 -1.03 -18.15 26.72
N SER A 31 -0.06 -18.97 27.16
CA SER A 31 0.75 -18.69 28.36
C SER A 31 1.60 -17.44 28.14
N LEU A 32 2.33 -17.41 27.02
CA LEU A 32 3.22 -16.31 26.65
C LEU A 32 2.48 -14.97 26.49
N LEU A 33 1.27 -15.00 25.93
CA LEU A 33 0.46 -13.79 25.73
C LEU A 33 -0.10 -13.20 27.03
N LYS A 34 -0.15 -13.99 28.12
CA LYS A 34 -0.57 -13.52 29.45
C LYS A 34 0.60 -12.98 30.28
N ASP A 35 1.85 -13.32 29.92
CA ASP A 35 3.04 -12.84 30.61
C ASP A 35 3.34 -11.39 30.21
N ARG A 36 2.95 -10.46 31.11
CA ARG A 36 3.13 -9.01 30.90
C ARG A 36 4.61 -8.59 30.89
N GLU A 37 5.44 -9.23 31.71
CA GLU A 37 6.89 -8.93 31.75
C GLU A 37 7.55 -9.36 30.43
N LEU A 38 7.18 -10.54 29.92
CA LEU A 38 7.64 -11.01 28.62
C LEU A 38 7.24 -10.06 27.50
N ALA A 39 5.98 -9.60 27.48
CA ALA A 39 5.50 -8.66 26.48
C ALA A 39 6.28 -7.34 26.53
N GLN A 40 6.46 -6.77 27.73
CA GLN A 40 7.20 -5.53 27.92
C GLN A 40 8.67 -5.69 27.50
N ALA A 41 9.34 -6.76 27.93
CA ALA A 41 10.71 -7.06 27.53
C ALA A 41 10.85 -7.23 26.01
N CYS A 42 9.85 -7.86 25.36
CA CYS A 42 9.82 -8.01 23.91
C CYS A 42 9.82 -6.64 23.20
N TYR A 43 8.90 -5.75 23.59
CA TYR A 43 8.80 -4.42 22.98
C TYR A 43 10.02 -3.55 23.29
N MET A 44 10.55 -3.60 24.51
CA MET A 44 11.80 -2.91 24.86
C MET A 44 12.96 -3.40 23.98
N ALA A 45 13.10 -4.71 23.77
CA ALA A 45 14.15 -5.25 22.92
C ALA A 45 14.08 -4.69 21.48
N HIS A 46 12.86 -4.58 20.92
CA HIS A 46 12.65 -4.00 19.59
C HIS A 46 12.93 -2.49 19.54
N PHE A 47 12.42 -1.75 20.51
CA PHE A 47 12.64 -0.30 20.60
C PHE A 47 14.13 0.04 20.73
N PHE A 48 14.83 -0.51 21.71
CA PHE A 48 16.24 -0.19 21.95
C PHE A 48 17.16 -0.72 20.83
N ALA A 49 16.81 -1.85 20.19
CA ALA A 49 17.53 -2.30 18.99
C ALA A 49 17.36 -1.33 17.81
N LEU A 50 16.18 -0.70 17.67
CA LEU A 50 15.95 0.31 16.65
C LEU A 50 16.75 1.59 16.92
N VAL A 51 16.75 2.07 18.17
CA VAL A 51 17.55 3.25 18.59
C VAL A 51 19.05 2.99 18.39
N GLY A 52 19.54 1.82 18.79
CA GLY A 52 20.95 1.42 18.70
C GLY A 52 21.39 0.86 17.35
N LYS A 53 20.55 0.96 16.31
CA LYS A 53 20.74 0.27 15.02
C LYS A 53 22.06 0.68 14.34
N ASP A 54 22.35 1.98 14.31
CA ASP A 54 23.51 2.50 13.59
C ASP A 54 24.74 2.68 14.50
N ARG A 55 24.51 3.01 15.79
CA ARG A 55 25.57 3.28 16.79
C ARG A 55 25.09 2.91 18.19
N THR A 56 26.03 2.76 19.12
CA THR A 56 25.71 2.67 20.55
C THR A 56 25.46 4.07 21.10
N TYR A 57 24.39 4.23 21.87
CA TYR A 57 24.07 5.45 22.60
C TYR A 57 23.96 5.17 24.09
N ILE A 58 24.32 6.16 24.90
CA ILE A 58 24.00 6.21 26.32
C ILE A 58 22.88 7.24 26.47
N LEU A 59 21.69 6.76 26.80
CA LEU A 59 20.52 7.60 27.02
C LEU A 59 20.56 8.19 28.42
N HIS A 60 20.89 9.47 28.53
CA HIS A 60 21.07 10.16 29.81
C HIS A 60 19.76 10.32 30.59
N GLU A 61 18.64 10.42 29.89
CA GLU A 61 17.28 10.47 30.44
C GLU A 61 16.94 9.22 31.26
N LEU A 62 17.59 8.08 31.00
CA LEU A 62 17.40 6.85 31.78
C LEU A 62 18.12 6.87 33.13
N LYS A 63 18.87 7.94 33.46
CA LYS A 63 19.40 8.17 34.81
C LYS A 63 18.33 8.72 35.77
N ASP A 64 17.23 9.25 35.25
CA ASP A 64 16.10 9.70 36.05
C ASP A 64 15.29 8.48 36.51
N LYS A 65 15.45 8.12 37.79
CA LYS A 65 14.83 6.93 38.39
C LYS A 65 13.31 6.99 38.40
N GLU A 66 12.73 8.16 38.61
CA GLU A 66 11.27 8.31 38.59
C GLU A 66 10.73 8.09 37.18
N TYR A 67 11.40 8.65 36.18
CA TYR A 67 11.02 8.45 34.79
C TYR A 67 11.18 6.98 34.34
N VAL A 68 12.25 6.31 34.76
CA VAL A 68 12.43 4.87 34.49
C VAL A 68 11.32 4.05 35.14
N LEU A 69 10.98 4.33 36.40
CA LEU A 69 9.88 3.65 37.09
C LEU A 69 8.54 3.91 36.38
N TRP A 70 8.31 5.15 35.93
CA TRP A 70 7.13 5.50 35.15
C TRP A 70 7.06 4.70 33.83
N LEU A 71 8.16 4.62 33.06
CA LEU A 71 8.22 3.82 31.84
C LEU A 71 7.93 2.34 32.09
N LEU A 72 8.40 1.79 33.21
CA LEU A 72 8.15 0.39 33.59
C LEU A 72 6.68 0.15 34.00
N ASN A 73 6.04 1.14 34.59
CA ASN A 73 4.62 1.06 34.97
C ASN A 73 3.66 1.34 33.80
N HIS A 74 4.16 1.80 32.65
CA HIS A 74 3.38 2.10 31.43
C HIS A 74 3.87 1.25 30.24
N PRO A 75 3.63 -0.08 30.25
CA PRO A 75 4.13 -1.00 29.22
C PRO A 75 3.65 -0.66 27.80
N GLU A 76 2.52 0.02 27.65
CA GLU A 76 1.97 0.48 26.38
C GLU A 76 2.89 1.48 25.65
N VAL A 77 3.79 2.17 26.37
CA VAL A 77 4.77 3.11 25.79
C VAL A 77 5.66 2.38 24.77
N PHE A 78 6.32 1.31 25.19
CA PHE A 78 7.23 0.58 24.31
C PHE A 78 6.47 -0.22 23.25
N GLU A 79 5.25 -0.68 23.53
CA GLU A 79 4.38 -1.30 22.53
C GLU A 79 4.09 -0.32 21.38
N LYS A 80 3.59 0.88 21.70
CA LYS A 80 3.23 1.91 20.72
C LYS A 80 4.46 2.42 19.95
N LEU A 81 5.59 2.64 20.62
CA LEU A 81 6.84 3.05 19.98
C LEU A 81 7.37 1.96 19.04
N SER A 82 7.34 0.69 19.46
CA SER A 82 7.74 -0.44 18.61
C SER A 82 6.84 -0.54 17.37
N PHE A 83 5.52 -0.41 17.55
CA PHE A 83 4.57 -0.42 16.45
C PHE A 83 4.82 0.71 15.45
N ALA A 84 5.11 1.93 15.92
CA ALA A 84 5.36 3.08 15.05
C ALA A 84 6.62 2.92 14.17
N LYS A 85 7.58 2.06 14.54
CA LYS A 85 8.83 1.78 13.82
C LYS A 85 9.63 3.03 13.46
N ALA A 86 9.52 4.09 14.26
CA ALA A 86 10.21 5.35 14.05
C ALA A 86 10.78 5.87 15.38
N SER A 87 12.04 5.57 15.68
CA SER A 87 12.68 5.99 16.92
C SER A 87 14.11 6.44 16.65
N GLY A 88 14.60 7.38 17.44
CA GLY A 88 15.97 7.88 17.42
C GLY A 88 16.54 8.05 18.83
N LYS A 89 17.80 8.49 18.92
CA LYS A 89 18.50 8.70 20.19
C LYS A 89 17.75 9.66 21.12
N ASP A 90 17.06 10.67 20.57
CA ASP A 90 16.39 11.72 21.34
C ASP A 90 14.91 11.40 21.64
N THR A 91 14.41 10.23 21.24
CA THR A 91 12.99 9.87 21.42
C THR A 91 12.59 9.85 22.90
N LEU A 92 13.37 9.21 23.78
CA LEU A 92 13.01 9.18 25.20
C LEU A 92 13.32 10.51 25.91
N ALA A 93 14.29 11.30 25.44
CA ALA A 93 14.55 12.64 25.92
C ALA A 93 13.35 13.58 25.71
N VAL A 94 12.81 13.64 24.48
CA VAL A 94 11.60 14.44 24.17
C VAL A 94 10.40 13.97 25.02
N LEU A 95 10.20 12.66 25.13
CA LEU A 95 9.11 12.12 25.96
C LEU A 95 9.27 12.52 27.43
N ARG A 96 10.50 12.46 27.97
CA ARG A 96 10.79 12.86 29.35
C ARG A 96 10.53 14.35 29.57
N ASN A 97 10.95 15.20 28.65
CA ASN A 97 10.76 16.66 28.78
C ASN A 97 9.28 17.01 28.81
N ILE A 98 8.48 16.41 27.93
CA ILE A 98 7.02 16.57 27.94
C ILE A 98 6.43 16.00 29.23
N TRP A 99 6.83 14.81 29.66
CA TRP A 99 6.36 14.21 30.91
C TRP A 99 6.62 15.11 32.14
N LEU A 100 7.80 15.72 32.25
CA LEU A 100 8.10 16.68 33.31
C LEU A 100 7.20 17.92 33.23
N LYS A 101 6.98 18.45 32.02
CA LYS A 101 6.13 19.62 31.78
C LYS A 101 4.65 19.36 32.12
N GLU A 102 4.21 18.12 31.95
CA GLU A 102 2.86 17.65 32.27
C GLU A 102 2.72 17.23 33.74
N GLY A 103 3.65 17.60 34.61
CA GLY A 103 3.56 17.29 36.04
C GLY A 103 3.82 15.82 36.36
N LYS A 104 4.62 15.14 35.55
CA LYS A 104 4.98 13.72 35.68
C LYS A 104 3.81 12.75 35.46
N GLU A 105 2.79 13.18 34.72
CA GLU A 105 1.65 12.35 34.33
C GLU A 105 1.35 12.48 32.84
N LEU A 106 1.06 11.35 32.19
CA LEU A 106 0.63 11.30 30.79
C LEU A 106 -0.37 10.16 30.64
N SER A 107 -1.56 10.46 30.11
CA SER A 107 -2.60 9.45 29.85
C SER A 107 -3.44 9.80 28.62
N GLY A 108 -4.17 8.81 28.10
CA GLY A 108 -5.10 8.98 26.98
C GLY A 108 -4.50 9.72 25.77
N VAL A 109 -5.18 10.76 25.30
CA VAL A 109 -4.74 11.60 24.17
C VAL A 109 -3.41 12.30 24.47
N GLY A 110 -3.19 12.73 25.73
CA GLY A 110 -1.95 13.39 26.14
C GLY A 110 -0.74 12.49 25.98
N LEU A 111 -0.85 11.22 26.39
CA LEU A 111 0.18 10.20 26.17
C LEU A 111 0.41 9.94 24.68
N ASN A 112 -0.65 9.72 23.91
CA ASN A 112 -0.52 9.44 22.47
C ASN A 112 0.16 10.60 21.72
N MET A 113 -0.18 11.83 22.08
CA MET A 113 0.38 13.06 21.52
C MET A 113 1.86 13.24 21.91
N ALA A 114 2.21 13.01 23.17
CA ALA A 114 3.59 13.06 23.65
C ALA A 114 4.48 12.04 22.93
N LEU A 115 3.99 10.80 22.77
CA LEU A 115 4.67 9.76 22.00
C LEU A 115 4.80 10.18 20.52
N GLY A 116 3.77 10.78 19.94
CA GLY A 116 3.83 11.36 18.60
C GLY A 116 4.94 12.39 18.40
N ALA A 117 5.13 13.30 19.36
CA ALA A 117 6.23 14.26 19.39
C ALA A 117 7.60 13.56 19.53
N ALA A 118 7.68 12.56 20.39
CA ALA A 118 8.90 11.78 20.58
C ALA A 118 9.32 11.00 19.31
N LEU A 119 8.37 10.48 18.53
CA LEU A 119 8.65 9.73 17.29
C LEU A 119 9.28 10.60 16.19
N VAL A 120 9.00 11.91 16.18
CA VAL A 120 9.49 12.83 15.15
C VAL A 120 10.86 13.44 15.44
N SER A 121 11.44 13.16 16.62
CA SER A 121 12.81 13.55 16.97
C SER A 121 13.89 12.95 16.07
N SER A 122 13.53 11.90 15.31
CA SER A 122 14.37 11.35 14.23
C SER A 122 14.56 12.30 13.04
N SER A 123 13.77 13.39 12.96
CA SER A 123 13.74 14.32 11.83
C SER A 123 13.63 15.79 12.22
N ARG A 124 13.57 16.08 13.52
CA ARG A 124 13.39 17.41 14.10
C ARG A 124 14.18 17.47 15.40
N GLU A 125 14.72 18.64 15.72
CA GLU A 125 15.36 18.88 17.01
C GLU A 125 14.33 18.76 18.16
N PRO A 126 14.76 18.33 19.37
CA PRO A 126 13.88 18.12 20.52
C PRO A 126 12.95 19.30 20.82
N GLU A 127 13.47 20.53 20.80
CA GLU A 127 12.71 21.75 21.09
C GLU A 127 11.59 21.98 20.06
N ALA A 128 11.84 21.62 18.79
CA ALA A 128 10.82 21.72 17.75
C ALA A 128 9.73 20.65 17.91
N CYS A 129 10.06 19.48 18.45
CA CYS A 129 9.09 18.45 18.81
C CYS A 129 8.20 18.90 19.97
N GLU A 130 8.79 19.48 21.01
CA GLU A 130 8.10 20.02 22.18
C GLU A 130 7.18 21.20 21.80
N ALA A 131 7.67 22.13 20.98
CA ALA A 131 6.86 23.26 20.50
C ALA A 131 5.64 22.80 19.68
N ARG A 132 5.77 21.70 18.92
CA ARG A 132 4.65 21.09 18.20
C ARG A 132 3.63 20.47 19.13
N TYR A 133 4.09 19.76 20.17
CA TYR A 133 3.22 19.24 21.22
C TYR A 133 2.41 20.38 21.86
N ASP A 134 3.07 21.47 22.25
CA ASP A 134 2.42 22.63 22.87
C ASP A 134 1.38 23.28 21.98
N PHE A 135 1.71 23.49 20.70
CA PHE A 135 0.80 24.08 19.73
C PHE A 135 -0.50 23.27 19.61
N TYR A 136 -0.40 21.95 19.42
CA TYR A 136 -1.59 21.12 19.28
C TYR A 136 -2.32 20.92 20.61
N LYS A 137 -1.63 20.85 21.75
CA LYS A 137 -2.25 20.83 23.08
C LYS A 137 -3.10 22.08 23.30
N LYS A 138 -2.53 23.26 23.06
CA LYS A 138 -3.24 24.55 23.16
C LYS A 138 -4.43 24.59 22.21
N SER A 139 -4.22 24.22 20.95
CA SER A 139 -5.28 24.18 19.94
C SER A 139 -6.43 23.23 20.32
N PHE A 140 -6.11 22.11 20.96
CA PHE A 140 -7.09 21.16 21.47
C PHE A 140 -7.91 21.74 22.62
N MET A 141 -7.26 22.37 23.60
CA MET A 141 -7.93 23.06 24.72
C MET A 141 -8.83 24.20 24.23
N GLU A 142 -8.40 24.93 23.20
CA GLU A 142 -9.15 26.01 22.56
C GLU A 142 -10.23 25.50 21.57
N LYS A 143 -10.44 24.17 21.46
CA LYS A 143 -11.43 23.55 20.55
C LYS A 143 -11.24 23.92 19.07
N LYS A 144 -10.00 24.21 18.66
CA LYS A 144 -9.65 24.56 17.26
C LYS A 144 -9.44 23.36 16.34
N LEU A 145 -9.39 22.15 16.89
CA LEU A 145 -9.11 20.90 16.18
C LEU A 145 -10.38 20.10 15.90
N PHE A 146 -10.34 19.26 14.86
CA PHE A 146 -11.44 18.36 14.53
C PHE A 146 -11.47 17.09 15.39
N PRO A 147 -12.63 16.42 15.53
CA PRO A 147 -12.81 15.27 16.44
C PRO A 147 -11.86 14.09 16.18
N GLN A 148 -11.37 13.93 14.95
CA GLN A 148 -10.37 12.91 14.60
C GLN A 148 -9.12 12.96 15.51
N PHE A 149 -8.78 14.14 16.03
CA PHE A 149 -7.62 14.35 16.89
C PHE A 149 -7.65 13.48 18.16
N LEU A 150 -8.86 13.25 18.72
CA LEU A 150 -9.06 12.48 19.95
C LEU A 150 -8.71 11.00 19.82
N THR A 151 -8.74 10.46 18.59
CA THR A 151 -8.55 9.03 18.33
C THR A 151 -7.24 8.74 17.61
N LEU A 152 -6.33 9.73 17.59
CA LEU A 152 -5.02 9.53 16.96
C LEU A 152 -4.14 8.64 17.83
N GLU A 153 -3.53 7.66 17.18
CA GLU A 153 -2.46 6.84 17.73
C GLU A 153 -1.09 7.54 17.56
N PRO A 154 -0.06 7.17 18.33
CA PRO A 154 1.24 7.85 18.28
C PRO A 154 1.85 7.93 16.88
N TRP A 155 1.74 6.87 16.08
CA TRP A 155 2.26 6.88 14.71
C TRP A 155 1.49 7.86 13.80
N GLU A 156 0.21 8.11 14.07
CA GLU A 156 -0.62 9.08 13.34
C GLU A 156 -0.27 10.51 13.76
N PHE A 157 -0.06 10.75 15.06
CA PHE A 157 0.55 12.00 15.52
C PHE A 157 1.95 12.22 14.90
N GLY A 158 2.73 11.15 14.73
CA GLY A 158 4.00 11.20 14.02
C GLY A 158 3.88 11.63 12.56
N ILE A 159 2.76 11.37 11.89
CA ILE A 159 2.46 11.91 10.54
C ILE A 159 2.07 13.39 10.65
N LEU A 160 1.19 13.73 11.60
CA LEU A 160 0.73 15.10 11.84
C LEU A 160 1.90 16.07 12.13
N PHE A 161 2.82 15.66 13.00
CA PHE A 161 3.93 16.51 13.49
C PHE A 161 5.11 16.58 12.52
N ARG A 162 5.22 15.63 11.58
CA ARG A 162 6.18 15.71 10.46
C ARG A 162 5.80 16.74 9.40
N GLY A 163 4.61 17.33 9.47
CA GLY A 163 4.18 18.37 8.53
C GLY A 163 5.24 19.47 8.39
N ARG A 164 5.51 19.91 7.16
CA ARG A 164 6.52 20.92 6.85
C ARG A 164 6.17 22.34 7.31
N GLU A 165 4.90 22.56 7.64
CA GLU A 165 4.35 23.87 7.96
C GLU A 165 4.98 24.45 9.23
N SER A 166 5.17 25.77 9.33
CA SER A 166 5.63 26.36 10.60
C SER A 166 4.49 26.42 11.64
N ILE A 167 4.79 26.68 12.91
CA ILE A 167 3.74 26.83 13.94
C ILE A 167 2.88 28.07 13.64
N GLU A 168 3.51 29.16 13.20
CA GLU A 168 2.87 30.41 12.82
C GLU A 168 1.95 30.21 11.61
N GLU A 169 2.38 29.41 10.64
CA GLU A 169 1.59 29.04 9.46
C GLU A 169 0.36 28.20 9.83
N LEU A 170 0.50 27.26 10.77
CA LEU A 170 -0.62 26.45 11.27
C LEU A 170 -1.60 27.29 12.09
N ALA A 171 -1.11 28.21 12.93
CA ALA A 171 -1.95 29.13 13.70
C ALA A 171 -2.75 30.03 12.76
N TRP A 172 -2.10 30.65 11.78
CA TRP A 172 -2.77 31.43 10.75
C TRP A 172 -3.82 30.60 10.00
N ALA A 173 -3.50 29.36 9.65
CA ALA A 173 -4.44 28.49 8.96
C ALA A 173 -5.66 28.13 9.82
N GLN A 174 -5.51 27.98 11.14
CA GLN A 174 -6.64 27.76 12.04
C GLN A 174 -7.60 28.95 12.05
N ASP A 175 -7.05 30.17 12.10
CA ASP A 175 -7.80 31.42 12.11
C ASP A 175 -8.47 31.66 10.75
N TYR A 176 -7.73 31.47 9.65
CA TYR A 176 -8.27 31.57 8.29
C TYR A 176 -9.45 30.61 8.03
N LEU A 177 -9.44 29.45 8.71
CA LEU A 177 -10.51 28.45 8.61
C LEU A 177 -11.69 28.72 9.57
N ALA A 178 -11.55 29.60 10.57
CA ALA A 178 -12.56 29.79 11.63
C ALA A 178 -13.94 30.19 11.07
N ASP A 179 -13.96 31.07 10.07
CA ASP A 179 -15.21 31.57 9.47
C ASP A 179 -15.72 30.71 8.31
N LYS A 180 -14.99 29.65 7.93
CA LYS A 180 -15.30 28.84 6.73
C LYS A 180 -16.19 27.64 7.08
N LYS A 181 -17.46 27.92 7.39
CA LYS A 181 -18.49 26.93 7.80
C LYS A 181 -18.66 25.71 6.87
N LYS A 182 -18.28 25.82 5.60
CA LYS A 182 -18.35 24.72 4.61
C LYS A 182 -17.27 23.65 4.81
N ILE A 183 -16.20 23.97 5.54
CA ILE A 183 -15.10 23.04 5.85
C ILE A 183 -15.40 22.38 7.19
N GLN A 184 -15.75 21.11 7.13
CA GLN A 184 -16.16 20.31 8.28
C GLN A 184 -15.28 19.07 8.38
N ALA A 185 -15.24 18.47 9.57
CA ALA A 185 -14.43 17.27 9.84
C ALA A 185 -14.66 16.14 8.82
N GLY A 186 -15.91 15.94 8.37
CA GLY A 186 -16.26 14.88 7.43
C GLY A 186 -15.81 15.11 5.98
N ASN A 187 -15.58 16.37 5.57
CA ASN A 187 -15.24 16.71 4.18
C ASN A 187 -13.89 17.45 4.03
N ALA A 188 -13.15 17.65 5.12
CA ALA A 188 -11.96 18.52 5.16
C ALA A 188 -10.95 18.24 4.03
N GLY A 189 -10.60 16.98 3.77
CA GLY A 189 -9.65 16.65 2.69
C GLY A 189 -10.15 16.98 1.27
N TYR A 190 -11.45 17.13 1.06
CA TYR A 190 -11.99 17.60 -0.21
C TYR A 190 -12.22 19.12 -0.21
N ALA A 191 -12.84 19.64 0.85
CA ALA A 191 -13.20 21.05 0.95
C ALA A 191 -11.98 21.98 1.01
N CYS A 192 -10.90 21.57 1.68
CA CYS A 192 -9.66 22.34 1.74
C CYS A 192 -8.98 22.48 0.37
N CYS A 193 -9.24 21.59 -0.61
CA CYS A 193 -8.73 21.77 -1.97
C CYS A 193 -9.27 23.05 -2.61
N GLY A 194 -10.52 23.43 -2.30
CA GLY A 194 -11.17 24.63 -2.81
C GLY A 194 -10.62 25.95 -2.26
N LEU A 195 -9.69 25.91 -1.29
CA LEU A 195 -9.02 27.09 -0.77
C LEU A 195 -7.87 27.57 -1.66
N ILE A 196 -7.38 26.70 -2.55
CA ILE A 196 -6.22 26.97 -3.41
C ILE A 196 -6.74 27.14 -4.84
N PRO A 197 -6.68 28.37 -5.41
CA PRO A 197 -7.09 28.60 -6.78
C PRO A 197 -6.26 27.76 -7.77
N TYR A 198 -6.93 27.07 -8.70
CA TYR A 198 -6.21 26.33 -9.75
C TYR A 198 -5.72 27.31 -10.83
N ARG A 199 -4.41 27.55 -10.91
CA ARG A 199 -3.80 28.53 -11.82
C ARG A 199 -2.52 28.01 -12.46
N MET A 200 -2.47 28.09 -13.80
CA MET A 200 -1.28 27.78 -14.61
C MET A 200 -0.32 28.97 -14.75
N LYS A 201 -0.85 30.19 -14.59
CA LYS A 201 -0.13 31.45 -14.66
C LYS A 201 -0.52 32.35 -13.49
N ASN A 202 0.42 33.11 -12.94
CA ASN A 202 0.12 34.13 -11.94
C ASN A 202 -0.48 35.39 -12.61
N LYS A 203 -0.78 36.43 -11.82
CA LYS A 203 -1.41 37.67 -12.33
C LYS A 203 -0.54 38.40 -13.36
N GLN A 204 0.77 38.18 -13.33
CA GLN A 204 1.78 38.72 -14.24
C GLN A 204 2.00 37.83 -15.48
N GLY A 205 1.23 36.75 -15.63
CA GLY A 205 1.36 35.83 -16.77
C GLY A 205 2.50 34.81 -16.67
N ILE A 206 3.25 34.79 -15.56
CA ILE A 206 4.37 33.86 -15.33
C ILE A 206 3.81 32.47 -15.10
N SER A 207 4.34 31.47 -15.80
CA SER A 207 3.91 30.07 -15.69
C SER A 207 4.35 29.44 -14.37
N VAL A 208 3.50 28.58 -13.80
CA VAL A 208 3.80 27.74 -12.63
C VAL A 208 5.02 26.84 -12.83
N HIS A 209 5.34 26.50 -14.08
CA HIS A 209 6.51 25.67 -14.43
C HIS A 209 7.84 26.40 -14.26
N VAL A 210 7.83 27.73 -14.09
CA VAL A 210 9.03 28.53 -13.80
C VAL A 210 9.42 28.44 -12.31
N GLY A 211 8.58 27.84 -11.45
CA GLY A 211 8.92 27.61 -10.05
C GLY A 211 8.87 28.90 -9.22
N GLY A 212 9.99 29.31 -8.63
CA GLY A 212 10.06 30.41 -7.68
C GLY A 212 9.47 31.73 -8.20
N ALA A 213 9.70 32.06 -9.47
CA ALA A 213 9.18 33.28 -10.09
C ALA A 213 7.65 33.33 -10.16
N PHE A 214 6.96 32.18 -10.17
CA PHE A 214 5.49 32.16 -10.13
C PHE A 214 4.95 32.77 -8.82
N TYR A 215 5.68 32.58 -7.71
CA TYR A 215 5.35 33.08 -6.38
C TYR A 215 6.17 34.33 -6.00
N ASP A 216 6.68 35.08 -6.99
CA ASP A 216 7.53 36.26 -6.77
C ASP A 216 8.75 35.97 -5.87
N HIS A 217 9.28 34.74 -5.95
CA HIS A 217 10.35 34.22 -5.10
C HIS A 217 10.07 34.23 -3.59
N LYS A 218 8.81 34.42 -3.18
CA LYS A 218 8.40 34.31 -1.77
C LYS A 218 8.48 32.85 -1.29
N PRO A 219 8.84 32.62 -0.01
CA PRO A 219 8.78 31.28 0.58
C PRO A 219 7.39 30.67 0.47
N VAL A 220 7.29 29.43 -0.02
CA VAL A 220 6.00 28.76 -0.23
C VAL A 220 5.36 28.38 1.11
N SER A 221 4.24 29.03 1.44
CA SER A 221 3.39 28.74 2.60
C SER A 221 1.92 28.55 2.23
N LEU A 222 1.08 28.21 3.20
CA LEU A 222 -0.37 28.11 3.05
C LEU A 222 -0.99 29.46 2.64
N GLN A 223 -0.49 30.60 3.17
CA GLN A 223 -0.89 31.93 2.73
C GLN A 223 -0.60 32.13 1.25
N ILE A 224 0.62 31.80 0.82
CA ILE A 224 1.05 31.94 -0.56
C ILE A 224 0.22 31.07 -1.50
N TYR A 225 -0.14 29.85 -1.10
CA TYR A 225 -1.04 29.03 -1.91
C TYR A 225 -2.45 29.62 -2.04
N VAL A 226 -2.99 30.26 -0.99
CA VAL A 226 -4.29 30.92 -1.08
C VAL A 226 -4.23 32.14 -2.00
N GLU A 227 -3.17 32.95 -1.89
CA GLU A 227 -2.98 34.17 -2.68
C GLU A 227 -2.73 33.86 -4.17
N TYR A 228 -1.71 33.05 -4.46
CA TYR A 228 -1.24 32.78 -5.82
C TYR A 228 -1.99 31.63 -6.47
N GLY A 229 -2.41 30.62 -5.72
CA GLY A 229 -2.91 29.38 -6.28
C GLY A 229 -1.79 28.48 -6.82
N GLY A 230 -2.12 27.62 -7.77
CA GLY A 230 -1.18 26.77 -8.49
C GLY A 230 -1.89 25.56 -9.11
N VAL A 231 -1.15 24.53 -9.49
CA VAL A 231 -1.72 23.28 -10.04
C VAL A 231 -1.86 22.21 -8.96
N CYS A 232 -2.07 20.95 -9.36
CA CYS A 232 -2.29 19.82 -8.45
C CYS A 232 -1.30 19.74 -7.27
N GLY A 233 -0.02 20.04 -7.50
CA GLY A 233 1.00 20.08 -6.44
C GLY A 233 0.72 21.12 -5.35
N ALA A 234 0.33 22.34 -5.73
CA ALA A 234 -0.03 23.41 -4.80
C ALA A 234 -1.34 23.07 -4.07
N VAL A 235 -2.36 22.62 -4.82
CA VAL A 235 -3.66 22.22 -4.26
C VAL A 235 -3.49 21.12 -3.21
N SER A 236 -2.75 20.05 -3.52
CA SER A 236 -2.59 18.93 -2.58
C SER A 236 -1.69 19.24 -1.40
N LYS A 237 -0.56 19.96 -1.61
CA LYS A 237 0.30 20.37 -0.49
C LYS A 237 -0.41 21.37 0.43
N GLY A 238 -1.15 22.33 -0.14
CA GLY A 238 -1.92 23.32 0.60
C GLY A 238 -3.07 22.68 1.38
N ALA A 239 -3.90 21.87 0.71
CA ALA A 239 -5.01 21.19 1.36
C ALA A 239 -4.54 20.24 2.47
N ALA A 240 -3.44 19.50 2.26
CA ALA A 240 -2.83 18.68 3.30
C ALA A 240 -2.43 19.51 4.52
N GLY A 241 -1.78 20.67 4.33
CA GLY A 241 -1.42 21.57 5.44
C GLY A 241 -2.63 22.16 6.17
N PHE A 242 -3.69 22.58 5.47
CA PHE A 242 -4.94 23.04 6.10
C PHE A 242 -5.62 21.94 6.92
N VAL A 243 -5.60 20.70 6.44
CA VAL A 243 -6.12 19.53 7.17
C VAL A 243 -5.30 19.27 8.44
N LYS A 244 -3.96 19.41 8.38
CA LYS A 244 -3.09 19.32 9.58
C LYS A 244 -3.33 20.44 10.57
N ALA A 245 -3.59 21.67 10.12
CA ALA A 245 -3.91 22.80 11.00
C ALA A 245 -5.14 22.50 11.90
N LYS A 246 -6.06 21.64 11.44
CA LYS A 246 -7.21 21.16 12.22
C LYS A 246 -6.98 19.81 12.90
N GLY A 247 -5.73 19.37 13.05
CA GLY A 247 -5.34 18.19 13.83
C GLY A 247 -5.54 16.86 13.11
N ILE A 248 -5.70 16.85 11.77
CA ILE A 248 -5.85 15.62 11.01
C ILE A 248 -4.50 15.27 10.35
N PRO A 249 -3.96 14.05 10.55
CA PRO A 249 -2.73 13.62 9.89
C PRO A 249 -2.94 13.53 8.38
N SER A 250 -1.98 14.06 7.61
CA SER A 250 -2.03 14.02 6.16
C SER A 250 -0.63 14.08 5.53
N TYR A 251 -0.48 13.52 4.33
CA TYR A 251 0.76 13.57 3.56
C TYR A 251 0.49 13.44 2.06
N THR A 252 1.35 14.05 1.24
CA THR A 252 1.18 14.03 -0.22
C THR A 252 1.73 12.76 -0.85
N ILE A 253 1.09 12.30 -1.92
CA ILE A 253 1.46 11.13 -2.72
C ILE A 253 1.34 11.46 -4.22
N GLY A 254 1.85 10.58 -5.07
CA GLY A 254 1.75 10.71 -6.54
C GLY A 254 0.59 9.90 -7.12
N GLN A 255 0.08 10.37 -8.25
CA GLN A 255 -0.67 9.59 -9.25
C GLN A 255 -0.11 9.98 -10.64
N PRO A 256 -0.33 9.20 -11.72
CA PRO A 256 0.23 9.52 -13.04
C PRO A 256 -0.09 10.95 -13.49
N GLY A 257 0.94 11.81 -13.56
CA GLY A 257 0.80 13.23 -13.94
C GLY A 257 0.02 14.09 -12.94
N HIS A 258 -0.18 13.64 -11.71
CA HIS A 258 -1.03 14.30 -10.73
C HIS A 258 -0.51 14.17 -9.30
N CYS A 259 -0.56 15.24 -8.52
CA CYS A 259 -0.27 15.19 -7.09
C CYS A 259 -1.59 15.11 -6.32
N THR A 260 -1.64 14.23 -5.33
CA THR A 260 -2.78 14.04 -4.44
C THR A 260 -2.27 13.89 -3.00
N PHE A 261 -3.16 13.70 -2.02
CA PHE A 261 -2.74 13.52 -0.64
C PHE A 261 -3.65 12.55 0.11
N VAL A 262 -3.10 11.93 1.13
CA VAL A 262 -3.78 11.00 2.03
C VAL A 262 -4.14 11.72 3.33
N TRP A 263 -5.32 11.45 3.88
CA TRP A 263 -5.78 12.02 5.15
C TRP A 263 -6.69 11.05 5.91
N LYS A 264 -6.77 11.17 7.24
CA LYS A 264 -7.66 10.35 8.08
C LYS A 264 -9.07 10.95 8.13
N GLY A 265 -10.05 10.19 7.68
CA GLY A 265 -11.47 10.54 7.75
C GLY A 265 -12.03 10.46 9.17
N ILE A 266 -13.20 11.06 9.39
CA ILE A 266 -13.90 11.01 10.68
C ILE A 266 -14.37 9.60 11.06
N ASP A 267 -14.54 8.74 10.06
CA ASP A 267 -14.83 7.30 10.19
C ASP A 267 -13.59 6.46 10.59
N GLY A 268 -12.43 7.11 10.77
CA GLY A 268 -11.15 6.45 11.06
C GLY A 268 -10.48 5.81 9.84
N GLU A 269 -11.12 5.87 8.67
CA GLU A 269 -10.58 5.32 7.42
C GLU A 269 -9.69 6.35 6.72
N TRP A 270 -8.64 5.88 6.06
CA TRP A 270 -7.74 6.72 5.27
C TRP A 270 -8.32 6.98 3.88
N LYS A 271 -8.26 8.23 3.43
CA LYS A 271 -8.89 8.71 2.18
C LYS A 271 -7.89 9.48 1.34
N ILE A 272 -8.19 9.60 0.03
CA ILE A 272 -7.40 10.40 -0.91
C ILE A 272 -8.14 11.74 -1.16
N GLY A 273 -7.49 12.86 -0.89
CA GLY A 273 -7.96 14.21 -1.23
C GLY A 273 -7.32 14.71 -2.53
N ASN A 274 -8.04 15.46 -3.36
CA ASN A 274 -7.63 15.75 -4.75
C ASN A 274 -7.40 14.46 -5.57
N ASN A 275 -8.27 13.47 -5.43
CA ASN A 275 -8.12 12.15 -6.04
C ASN A 275 -8.63 12.13 -7.50
N ILE A 276 -7.86 11.59 -8.44
CA ILE A 276 -8.32 11.35 -9.83
C ILE A 276 -8.38 9.85 -10.15
N TYR A 277 -7.39 9.08 -9.70
CA TYR A 277 -7.18 7.71 -10.20
C TYR A 277 -7.29 6.60 -9.14
N GLY A 278 -7.59 6.93 -7.89
CA GLY A 278 -7.76 5.97 -6.81
C GLY A 278 -6.46 5.34 -6.31
N TRP A 279 -6.58 4.39 -5.38
CA TRP A 279 -5.44 3.74 -4.72
C TRP A 279 -4.58 2.88 -5.68
N VAL A 280 -5.19 2.27 -6.71
CA VAL A 280 -4.50 1.38 -7.65
C VAL A 280 -3.48 2.10 -8.55
N TRP A 281 -3.63 3.42 -8.71
CA TRP A 281 -2.72 4.29 -9.45
C TRP A 281 -1.95 5.25 -8.54
N SER A 282 -1.98 5.01 -7.22
CA SER A 282 -1.26 5.85 -6.27
C SER A 282 0.17 5.35 -6.07
N GLU A 283 1.11 6.28 -6.08
CA GLU A 283 2.55 6.03 -6.00
C GLU A 283 3.17 6.72 -4.78
N GLY A 284 4.21 6.10 -4.21
CA GLY A 284 4.87 6.52 -2.98
C GLY A 284 4.84 5.43 -1.90
N GLY A 285 5.22 5.80 -0.68
CA GLY A 285 5.10 4.95 0.49
C GLY A 285 3.77 5.15 1.23
N SER A 286 3.40 4.19 2.08
CA SER A 286 2.18 4.20 2.91
C SER A 286 2.13 5.32 3.97
N GLY A 287 3.22 6.04 4.22
CA GLY A 287 3.33 7.07 5.27
C GLY A 287 3.21 6.56 6.72
N GLY A 288 2.70 5.35 6.93
CA GLY A 288 2.50 4.71 8.23
C GLY A 288 3.60 3.70 8.62
N PRO A 289 3.41 2.97 9.73
CA PRO A 289 4.41 2.05 10.28
C PRO A 289 4.69 0.81 9.40
N TRP A 290 3.77 0.47 8.51
CA TRP A 290 3.89 -0.70 7.64
C TRP A 290 4.45 -0.30 6.28
N LYS A 291 5.66 -0.80 5.96
CA LYS A 291 6.29 -0.58 4.66
C LYS A 291 5.55 -1.35 3.57
N GLY A 292 5.09 -0.67 2.54
CA GLY A 292 4.37 -1.25 1.41
C GLY A 292 3.96 -0.19 0.40
N ALA A 293 3.03 -0.55 -0.47
CA ALA A 293 2.36 0.40 -1.34
C ALA A 293 1.58 1.46 -0.53
N VAL A 294 1.23 2.56 -1.18
CA VAL A 294 0.48 3.65 -0.54
C VAL A 294 -0.80 3.14 0.16
N SER A 295 -1.55 2.24 -0.49
CA SER A 295 -2.79 1.66 0.04
C SER A 295 -2.61 0.81 1.29
N THR A 296 -1.39 0.45 1.71
CA THR A 296 -1.18 -0.28 2.97
C THR A 296 -1.69 0.49 4.18
N ILE A 297 -1.75 1.83 4.09
CA ILE A 297 -2.32 2.68 5.14
C ILE A 297 -3.80 2.39 5.43
N THR A 298 -4.56 1.90 4.44
CA THR A 298 -6.00 1.60 4.61
C THR A 298 -6.25 0.31 5.39
N GLU A 299 -5.24 -0.55 5.54
CA GLU A 299 -5.37 -1.80 6.29
C GLU A 299 -5.07 -1.64 7.78
N LEU A 300 -4.42 -0.54 8.18
CA LEU A 300 -4.10 -0.27 9.58
C LEU A 300 -5.36 -0.11 10.45
N PRO A 301 -6.41 0.64 10.06
CA PRO A 301 -7.67 0.66 10.80
C PRO A 301 -8.32 -0.73 10.92
N ARG A 302 -8.27 -1.54 9.85
CA ARG A 302 -8.84 -2.91 9.84
C ARG A 302 -8.10 -3.84 10.79
N PHE A 303 -6.78 -3.72 10.85
CA PHE A 303 -5.95 -4.46 11.80
C PHE A 303 -6.38 -4.19 13.24
N TRP A 304 -6.54 -2.92 13.61
CA TRP A 304 -6.89 -2.52 14.98
C TRP A 304 -8.34 -2.82 15.39
N LYS A 305 -9.24 -3.08 14.43
CA LYS A 305 -10.64 -3.49 14.70
C LYS A 305 -10.80 -4.94 15.19
N LYS A 306 -9.73 -5.74 15.21
CA LYS A 306 -9.73 -7.17 15.60
C LYS A 306 -8.76 -7.42 16.77
N ASN A 307 -8.42 -8.68 17.05
CA ASN A 307 -7.47 -9.11 18.09
C ASN A 307 -6.01 -8.68 17.79
N ALA A 308 -5.78 -7.38 17.70
CA ALA A 308 -4.56 -6.75 17.19
C ALA A 308 -3.40 -6.89 18.17
N ALA A 309 -3.60 -6.59 19.46
CA ALA A 309 -2.53 -6.63 20.47
C ALA A 309 -1.88 -8.02 20.57
N ALA A 310 -2.69 -9.08 20.71
CA ALA A 310 -2.19 -10.45 20.79
C ALA A 310 -1.51 -10.90 19.48
N SER A 311 -2.09 -10.56 18.33
CA SER A 311 -1.49 -10.84 17.02
C SER A 311 -0.14 -10.12 16.84
N ASN A 312 -0.07 -8.86 17.26
CA ASN A 312 1.13 -8.03 17.18
C ASN A 312 2.24 -8.56 18.09
N LEU A 313 1.89 -8.95 19.32
CA LEU A 313 2.84 -9.56 20.26
C LEU A 313 3.39 -10.88 19.71
N CYS A 314 2.54 -11.74 19.13
CA CYS A 314 3.01 -12.96 18.44
C CYS A 314 4.02 -12.62 17.33
N TYR A 315 3.74 -11.60 16.52
CA TYR A 315 4.67 -11.12 15.50
C TYR A 315 6.01 -10.68 16.11
N TYR A 316 6.01 -9.83 17.14
CA TYR A 316 7.26 -9.34 17.73
C TYR A 316 8.06 -10.41 18.47
N LEU A 317 7.39 -11.34 19.16
CA LEU A 317 8.04 -12.50 19.77
C LEU A 317 8.70 -13.39 18.71
N SER A 318 8.05 -13.58 17.55
CA SER A 318 8.60 -14.39 16.46
C SER A 318 9.93 -13.88 15.92
N LEU A 319 10.16 -12.55 16.00
CA LEU A 319 11.39 -11.92 15.55
C LEU A 319 12.55 -12.11 16.52
N LEU A 320 12.27 -12.47 17.79
CA LEU A 320 13.28 -12.71 18.83
C LEU A 320 13.50 -14.20 19.09
N ALA A 321 12.56 -15.06 18.70
CA ALA A 321 12.67 -16.51 18.82
C ALA A 321 13.93 -17.07 18.13
N ALA A 322 14.79 -17.75 18.89
CA ALA A 322 15.99 -18.38 18.36
C ALA A 322 15.66 -19.66 17.57
N ASP A 323 14.71 -20.46 18.06
CA ASP A 323 14.22 -21.66 17.38
C ASP A 323 13.39 -21.29 16.13
N PRO A 324 13.81 -21.71 14.92
CA PRO A 324 13.09 -21.43 13.70
C PRO A 324 11.67 -22.00 13.64
N GLN A 325 11.39 -23.12 14.32
CA GLN A 325 10.07 -23.74 14.36
C GLN A 325 9.13 -22.89 15.22
N LYS A 326 9.54 -22.52 16.44
CA LYS A 326 8.77 -21.62 17.32
C LYS A 326 8.48 -20.28 16.66
N ALA A 327 9.47 -19.67 16.00
CA ALA A 327 9.26 -18.45 15.22
C ALA A 327 8.17 -18.62 14.14
N GLY A 328 8.20 -19.75 13.42
CA GLY A 328 7.17 -20.09 12.43
C GLY A 328 5.78 -20.28 13.04
N THR A 329 5.68 -20.93 14.20
CA THR A 329 4.41 -21.12 14.91
C THR A 329 3.84 -19.80 15.41
N LEU A 330 4.68 -18.91 15.97
CA LEU A 330 4.26 -17.57 16.39
C LEU A 330 3.72 -16.73 15.23
N LEU A 331 4.37 -16.79 14.06
CA LEU A 331 3.89 -16.07 12.87
C LEU A 331 2.54 -16.62 12.37
N LYS A 332 2.37 -17.94 12.34
CA LYS A 332 1.08 -18.56 11.99
C LYS A 332 -0.01 -18.17 12.98
N GLU A 333 0.31 -18.14 14.27
CA GLU A 333 -0.62 -17.75 15.32
C GLU A 333 -0.99 -16.26 15.24
N ALA A 334 -0.02 -15.39 14.90
CA ALA A 334 -0.28 -13.98 14.62
C ALA A 334 -1.34 -13.82 13.52
N LEU A 335 -1.19 -14.54 12.41
CA LEU A 335 -2.12 -14.51 11.28
C LEU A 335 -3.47 -15.17 11.60
N LYS A 336 -3.49 -16.25 12.40
CA LYS A 336 -4.73 -16.89 12.86
C LYS A 336 -5.57 -15.93 13.70
N ARG A 337 -4.93 -15.17 14.60
CA ARG A 337 -5.62 -14.17 15.44
C ARG A 337 -6.09 -12.97 14.65
N ASN A 338 -5.28 -12.53 13.69
CA ASN A 338 -5.60 -11.40 12.84
C ASN A 338 -4.93 -11.52 11.47
N ALA A 339 -5.69 -11.98 10.48
CA ALA A 339 -5.19 -12.14 9.11
C ALA A 339 -4.71 -10.83 8.48
N SER A 340 -5.20 -9.67 8.96
CA SER A 340 -4.74 -8.35 8.48
C SER A 340 -3.39 -7.92 9.03
N ASN A 341 -2.68 -8.75 9.82
CA ASN A 341 -1.34 -8.45 10.31
C ASN A 341 -0.30 -8.56 9.17
N TYR A 342 -0.18 -7.49 8.39
CA TYR A 342 0.69 -7.44 7.21
C TYR A 342 2.18 -7.70 7.53
N PRO A 343 2.77 -7.15 8.61
CA PRO A 343 4.15 -7.47 8.98
C PRO A 343 4.40 -8.97 9.23
N ALA A 344 3.41 -9.69 9.79
CA ALA A 344 3.51 -11.13 9.98
C ALA A 344 3.54 -11.89 8.63
N TRP A 345 2.75 -11.46 7.64
CA TRP A 345 2.83 -11.98 6.27
C TRP A 345 4.22 -11.78 5.66
N GLN A 346 4.79 -10.58 5.76
CA GLN A 346 6.13 -10.29 5.25
C GLN A 346 7.20 -11.18 5.91
N ALA A 347 7.14 -11.33 7.23
CA ALA A 347 8.08 -12.17 7.97
C ALA A 347 7.92 -13.66 7.62
N LEU A 348 6.69 -14.17 7.55
CA LEU A 348 6.41 -15.56 7.20
C LEU A 348 6.89 -15.89 5.77
N THR A 349 6.65 -14.98 4.83
CA THR A 349 7.03 -15.15 3.43
C THR A 349 8.54 -15.21 3.26
N LYS A 350 9.29 -14.33 3.93
CA LYS A 350 10.76 -14.34 3.91
C LYS A 350 11.34 -15.66 4.44
N ARG A 351 10.75 -16.23 5.48
CA ARG A 351 11.15 -17.54 6.01
C ARG A 351 10.86 -18.68 5.03
N ASN A 352 9.82 -18.52 4.21
CA ASN A 352 9.40 -19.49 3.20
C ASN A 352 10.00 -19.23 1.81
N ALA A 353 11.03 -18.39 1.68
CA ALA A 353 11.59 -17.97 0.38
C ALA A 353 12.07 -19.14 -0.50
N LYS A 354 12.47 -20.27 0.10
CA LYS A 354 12.93 -21.48 -0.59
C LYS A 354 11.81 -22.40 -1.11
N ARG A 355 10.54 -22.07 -0.85
CA ARG A 355 9.40 -22.87 -1.33
C ARG A 355 9.29 -22.86 -2.86
N SER A 356 8.63 -23.90 -3.38
CA SER A 356 8.31 -24.01 -4.80
C SER A 356 7.40 -22.86 -5.27
N GLU A 357 7.41 -22.59 -6.58
CA GLU A 357 6.55 -21.57 -7.18
C GLU A 357 5.06 -21.86 -6.91
N LYS A 358 4.64 -23.13 -6.99
CA LYS A 358 3.27 -23.54 -6.69
C LYS A 358 2.85 -23.17 -5.26
N GLU A 359 3.70 -23.46 -4.27
CA GLU A 359 3.41 -23.12 -2.87
C GLU A 359 3.41 -21.61 -2.63
N LYS A 360 4.25 -20.84 -3.35
CA LYS A 360 4.23 -19.38 -3.31
C LYS A 360 2.92 -18.83 -3.85
N LEU A 361 2.40 -19.38 -4.94
CA LEU A 361 1.12 -18.94 -5.49
C LEU A 361 -0.06 -19.28 -4.56
N VAL A 362 -0.02 -20.41 -3.85
CA VAL A 362 -1.00 -20.68 -2.77
C VAL A 362 -0.94 -19.62 -1.67
N LEU A 363 0.26 -19.19 -1.28
CA LEU A 363 0.43 -18.13 -0.29
C LEU A 363 -0.13 -16.78 -0.78
N LEU A 364 -0.04 -16.50 -2.08
CA LEU A 364 -0.64 -15.30 -2.68
C LEU A 364 -2.17 -15.32 -2.56
N GLU A 365 -2.82 -16.46 -2.82
CA GLU A 365 -4.27 -16.56 -2.68
C GLU A 365 -4.74 -16.36 -1.23
N GLN A 366 -4.06 -16.97 -0.26
CA GLN A 366 -4.34 -16.73 1.17
C GLN A 366 -4.13 -15.26 1.57
N PHE A 367 -3.10 -14.60 0.98
CA PHE A 367 -2.86 -13.18 1.19
C PHE A 367 -3.99 -12.32 0.60
N LYS A 368 -4.51 -12.67 -0.58
CA LYS A 368 -5.64 -11.96 -1.21
C LYS A 368 -6.90 -12.03 -0.37
N GLU A 369 -7.18 -13.19 0.22
CA GLU A 369 -8.30 -13.36 1.16
C GLU A 369 -8.14 -12.45 2.39
N ALA A 370 -6.93 -12.39 2.96
CA ALA A 370 -6.63 -11.56 4.13
C ALA A 370 -6.74 -10.05 3.87
N PHE A 371 -6.47 -9.62 2.63
CA PHE A 371 -6.52 -8.22 2.19
C PHE A 371 -7.50 -8.04 1.04
N SER A 372 -8.73 -8.54 1.22
CA SER A 372 -9.77 -8.47 0.20
C SER A 372 -10.06 -7.02 -0.20
N GLY A 373 -10.16 -6.80 -1.52
CA GLY A 373 -10.38 -5.46 -2.08
C GLY A 373 -9.17 -4.53 -2.11
N ASN A 374 -7.93 -5.03 -1.91
CA ASN A 374 -6.72 -4.20 -2.05
C ASN A 374 -5.72 -4.73 -3.10
N PRO A 375 -6.04 -4.64 -4.42
CA PRO A 375 -5.18 -5.15 -5.49
C PRO A 375 -3.78 -4.55 -5.54
N THR A 376 -3.62 -3.30 -5.09
CA THR A 376 -2.30 -2.67 -4.99
C THR A 376 -1.40 -3.40 -4.01
N MET A 377 -1.94 -3.86 -2.87
CA MET A 377 -1.19 -4.68 -1.92
C MET A 377 -0.88 -6.06 -2.48
N TRP A 378 -1.83 -6.69 -3.21
CA TRP A 378 -1.58 -7.98 -3.86
C TRP A 378 -0.44 -7.89 -4.86
N GLU A 379 -0.45 -6.85 -5.71
CA GLU A 379 0.61 -6.59 -6.68
C GLU A 379 1.96 -6.35 -5.98
N TYR A 380 1.98 -5.51 -4.96
CA TYR A 380 3.21 -5.22 -4.21
C TYR A 380 3.76 -6.52 -3.58
N PHE A 381 2.90 -7.30 -2.93
CA PHE A 381 3.28 -8.56 -2.30
C PHE A 381 3.83 -9.56 -3.31
N LEU A 382 3.11 -9.78 -4.42
CA LEU A 382 3.55 -10.65 -5.53
C LEU A 382 4.94 -10.26 -6.05
N LYS A 383 5.19 -8.97 -6.29
CA LYS A 383 6.41 -8.50 -6.95
C LYS A 383 7.60 -8.32 -6.02
N LYS A 384 7.35 -7.96 -4.76
CA LYS A 384 8.41 -7.51 -3.82
C LYS A 384 8.63 -8.45 -2.65
N GLU A 385 7.63 -9.20 -2.22
CA GLU A 385 7.69 -9.99 -0.98
C GLU A 385 7.64 -11.49 -1.24
N LEU A 386 6.89 -11.94 -2.26
CA LEU A 386 6.65 -13.37 -2.52
C LEU A 386 7.92 -14.16 -2.89
N GLY A 387 8.95 -13.46 -3.37
CA GLY A 387 10.25 -14.05 -3.70
C GLY A 387 10.21 -14.98 -4.92
N LEU A 388 9.39 -14.66 -5.93
CA LEU A 388 9.42 -15.34 -7.22
C LEU A 388 10.71 -15.03 -7.98
N ASP A 389 11.30 -16.04 -8.62
CA ASP A 389 12.40 -15.84 -9.57
C ASP A 389 11.83 -15.40 -10.91
N TRP A 390 11.71 -14.09 -11.11
CA TRP A 390 11.15 -13.51 -12.33
C TRP A 390 11.97 -13.79 -13.60
N LYS A 391 13.19 -14.37 -13.50
CA LYS A 391 13.91 -14.88 -14.67
C LYS A 391 13.34 -16.20 -15.18
N LYS A 392 12.71 -16.99 -14.30
CA LYS A 392 12.14 -18.30 -14.62
C LYS A 392 10.61 -18.29 -14.66
N ALA A 393 9.98 -17.46 -13.83
CA ALA A 393 8.53 -17.41 -13.71
C ALA A 393 7.87 -16.96 -15.01
N ASN A 394 6.79 -17.64 -15.40
CA ASN A 394 5.96 -17.21 -16.53
C ASN A 394 4.96 -16.15 -16.06
N GLY A 395 5.29 -14.87 -16.27
CA GLY A 395 4.43 -13.76 -15.88
C GLY A 395 2.99 -13.83 -16.44
N TYR A 396 2.79 -14.40 -17.63
CA TYR A 396 1.44 -14.56 -18.20
C TYR A 396 0.58 -15.56 -17.43
N ALA A 397 1.20 -16.56 -16.78
CA ALA A 397 0.51 -17.52 -15.92
C ALA A 397 0.33 -16.99 -14.49
N VAL A 398 1.24 -16.13 -14.03
CA VAL A 398 1.25 -15.62 -12.64
C VAL A 398 0.35 -14.40 -12.46
N TYR A 399 0.40 -13.41 -13.36
CA TYR A 399 -0.34 -12.16 -13.19
C TYR A 399 -1.87 -12.28 -13.15
N PRO A 400 -2.53 -13.26 -13.81
CA PRO A 400 -3.96 -13.50 -13.61
C PRO A 400 -4.35 -13.70 -12.14
N GLY A 401 -3.43 -14.17 -11.29
CA GLY A 401 -3.63 -14.23 -9.84
C GLY A 401 -3.90 -12.87 -9.18
N LEU A 402 -3.66 -11.74 -9.85
CA LEU A 402 -4.05 -10.40 -9.36
C LEU A 402 -5.53 -10.07 -9.59
N LEU A 403 -6.24 -10.84 -10.42
CA LEU A 403 -7.67 -10.63 -10.66
C LEU A 403 -8.46 -11.10 -9.44
N ALA A 404 -9.39 -10.25 -9.01
CA ALA A 404 -10.42 -10.65 -8.06
C ALA A 404 -11.45 -11.55 -8.77
N GLU A 405 -12.16 -12.39 -8.02
CA GLU A 405 -13.23 -13.25 -8.57
C GLU A 405 -14.31 -12.45 -9.32
N ASN A 406 -14.66 -11.27 -8.79
CA ASN A 406 -15.63 -10.37 -9.41
C ASN A 406 -15.06 -9.49 -10.54
N GLU A 407 -13.75 -9.59 -10.79
CA GLU A 407 -12.99 -8.78 -11.74
C GLU A 407 -13.23 -7.28 -11.53
N SER A 408 -13.02 -6.82 -10.29
CA SER A 408 -13.12 -5.39 -9.94
C SER A 408 -12.17 -4.55 -10.82
N TRP A 409 -12.57 -3.31 -11.11
CA TRP A 409 -11.78 -2.40 -11.94
C TRP A 409 -10.33 -2.24 -11.47
N ASP A 410 -10.11 -2.14 -10.15
CA ASP A 410 -8.77 -2.04 -9.59
C ASP A 410 -7.95 -3.32 -9.80
N SER A 411 -8.56 -4.50 -9.68
CA SER A 411 -7.85 -5.76 -9.94
C SER A 411 -7.51 -5.95 -11.41
N VAL A 412 -8.41 -5.55 -12.32
CA VAL A 412 -8.18 -5.55 -13.77
C VAL A 412 -7.08 -4.54 -14.13
N ASP A 413 -7.08 -3.34 -13.56
CA ASP A 413 -6.03 -2.34 -13.77
C ASP A 413 -4.66 -2.87 -13.30
N ALA A 414 -4.59 -3.52 -12.14
CA ALA A 414 -3.37 -4.14 -11.63
C ALA A 414 -2.86 -5.25 -12.56
N TYR A 415 -3.75 -6.14 -13.02
CA TYR A 415 -3.41 -7.16 -14.01
C TYR A 415 -2.91 -6.54 -15.32
N MET A 416 -3.69 -5.62 -15.91
CA MET A 416 -3.40 -5.04 -17.22
C MET A 416 -2.09 -4.25 -17.24
N ARG A 417 -1.75 -3.52 -16.17
CA ARG A 417 -0.44 -2.85 -16.05
C ARG A 417 0.71 -3.85 -16.15
N ASN A 418 0.60 -4.99 -15.47
CA ASN A 418 1.64 -6.02 -15.46
C ASN A 418 1.70 -6.79 -16.79
N PHE A 419 0.54 -7.14 -17.35
CA PHE A 419 0.44 -7.74 -18.69
C PHE A 419 1.08 -6.83 -19.75
N CYS A 420 0.74 -5.54 -19.76
CA CYS A 420 1.27 -4.61 -20.76
C CYS A 420 2.78 -4.40 -20.61
N ALA A 421 3.29 -4.32 -19.38
CA ALA A 421 4.73 -4.26 -19.14
C ALA A 421 5.47 -5.50 -19.71
N LEU A 422 4.87 -6.68 -19.54
CA LEU A 422 5.41 -7.94 -20.07
C LEU A 422 5.33 -8.00 -21.60
N ALA A 423 4.19 -7.61 -22.17
CA ALA A 423 3.97 -7.57 -23.62
C ALA A 423 4.94 -6.63 -24.33
N ARG A 424 5.27 -5.46 -23.74
CA ARG A 424 6.28 -4.54 -24.30
C ARG A 424 7.67 -5.15 -24.38
N ARG A 425 8.04 -5.98 -23.40
CA ARG A 425 9.32 -6.69 -23.39
C ARG A 425 9.35 -7.79 -24.44
N ASP A 426 8.25 -8.53 -24.58
CA ASP A 426 8.18 -9.69 -25.48
C ASP A 426 7.84 -9.30 -26.93
N ILE A 427 7.40 -8.05 -27.15
CA ILE A 427 7.19 -7.42 -28.47
C ILE A 427 7.97 -6.09 -28.51
N PRO A 428 9.32 -6.11 -28.59
CA PRO A 428 10.15 -4.91 -28.47
C PRO A 428 9.78 -3.78 -29.44
N ASP A 429 9.41 -4.12 -30.67
CA ASP A 429 9.01 -3.18 -31.73
C ASP A 429 7.69 -2.42 -31.41
N MET A 430 7.01 -2.86 -30.35
CA MET A 430 5.78 -2.29 -29.80
C MET A 430 5.96 -1.62 -28.42
N ALA A 431 7.18 -1.59 -27.85
CA ALA A 431 7.43 -1.12 -26.48
C ALA A 431 6.90 0.31 -26.22
N GLY A 432 7.08 1.24 -27.16
CA GLY A 432 6.56 2.62 -27.08
C GLY A 432 5.11 2.81 -27.53
N LYS A 433 4.48 1.78 -28.09
CA LYS A 433 3.14 1.84 -28.69
C LYS A 433 2.05 1.22 -27.82
N LEU A 434 2.44 0.36 -26.86
CA LEU A 434 1.54 -0.35 -25.96
C LEU A 434 1.40 0.33 -24.60
N SER A 435 1.31 1.66 -24.55
CA SER A 435 1.16 2.36 -23.27
C SER A 435 -0.23 2.09 -22.66
N TYR A 436 -0.25 1.56 -21.44
CA TYR A 436 -1.46 1.34 -20.65
C TYR A 436 -1.51 2.43 -19.60
N GLU A 437 -2.29 3.47 -19.88
CA GLU A 437 -2.33 4.70 -19.12
C GLU A 437 -3.74 4.97 -18.63
N VAL A 438 -3.86 5.78 -17.57
CA VAL A 438 -5.17 6.02 -16.97
C VAL A 438 -6.18 6.64 -17.93
N LYS A 439 -5.71 7.45 -18.89
CA LYS A 439 -6.56 8.09 -19.91
C LYS A 439 -6.98 7.14 -21.04
N THR A 440 -6.20 6.10 -21.31
CA THR A 440 -6.40 5.20 -22.47
C THR A 440 -6.80 3.77 -22.07
N LYS A 441 -6.77 3.43 -20.78
CA LYS A 441 -7.02 2.07 -20.28
C LYS A 441 -8.30 1.41 -20.76
N ARG A 442 -9.40 2.17 -20.86
CA ARG A 442 -10.71 1.65 -21.32
C ARG A 442 -10.76 1.34 -22.82
N ILE A 443 -9.85 1.92 -23.60
CA ILE A 443 -9.80 1.76 -25.05
C ILE A 443 -8.46 1.13 -25.49
N PHE A 444 -7.73 0.50 -24.56
CA PHE A 444 -6.39 -0.02 -24.81
C PHE A 444 -6.34 -0.96 -26.03
N PHE A 445 -7.15 -2.02 -26.03
CA PHE A 445 -7.19 -2.96 -27.15
C PHE A 445 -7.69 -2.32 -28.45
N LYS A 446 -8.61 -1.35 -28.37
CA LYS A 446 -9.05 -0.58 -29.53
C LYS A 446 -7.91 0.24 -30.13
N ASN A 447 -7.11 0.90 -29.30
CA ASN A 447 -5.94 1.66 -29.75
C ASN A 447 -4.87 0.75 -30.34
N TRP A 448 -4.64 -0.41 -29.72
CA TRP A 448 -3.70 -1.41 -30.24
C TRP A 448 -4.16 -1.92 -31.62
N LEU A 449 -5.44 -2.29 -31.76
CA LEU A 449 -5.99 -2.72 -33.05
C LEU A 449 -5.89 -1.61 -34.10
N LYS A 450 -6.27 -0.38 -33.74
CA LYS A 450 -6.19 0.78 -34.64
C LYS A 450 -4.76 1.00 -35.13
N PHE A 451 -3.77 0.86 -34.25
CA PHE A 451 -2.36 0.93 -34.64
C PHE A 451 -2.04 -0.11 -35.74
N TYR A 452 -2.48 -1.37 -35.58
CA TYR A 452 -2.27 -2.40 -36.60
C TYR A 452 -3.04 -2.19 -37.90
N GLN A 453 -4.20 -1.55 -37.85
CA GLN A 453 -4.96 -1.19 -39.06
C GLN A 453 -4.30 -0.07 -39.86
N GLN A 454 -3.65 0.88 -39.17
CA GLN A 454 -3.09 2.08 -39.79
C GLN A 454 -1.62 1.94 -40.22
N ASN A 455 -0.94 0.89 -39.77
CA ASN A 455 0.49 0.72 -39.98
C ASN A 455 0.80 -0.63 -40.62
N LYS A 456 1.78 -0.66 -41.51
CA LYS A 456 2.33 -1.93 -42.00
C LYS A 456 3.09 -2.61 -40.86
N VAL A 457 2.55 -3.71 -40.37
CA VAL A 457 3.14 -4.51 -39.28
C VAL A 457 3.92 -5.67 -39.85
N ASP A 458 5.20 -5.78 -39.50
CA ASP A 458 6.05 -6.89 -39.92
C ASP A 458 5.55 -8.23 -39.38
N ARG A 459 5.75 -9.29 -40.17
CA ARG A 459 5.33 -10.65 -39.79
C ARG A 459 5.90 -11.08 -38.43
N LYS A 460 7.14 -10.68 -38.10
CA LYS A 460 7.76 -10.91 -36.78
C LYS A 460 6.89 -10.37 -35.63
N VAL A 461 6.43 -9.12 -35.74
CA VAL A 461 5.59 -8.47 -34.72
C VAL A 461 4.23 -9.16 -34.61
N ARG A 462 3.65 -9.61 -35.74
CA ARG A 462 2.40 -10.39 -35.74
C ARG A 462 2.56 -11.71 -34.99
N VAL A 463 3.62 -12.46 -35.29
CA VAL A 463 3.96 -13.72 -34.63
C VAL A 463 4.14 -13.52 -33.12
N GLN A 464 4.89 -12.49 -32.71
CA GLN A 464 5.11 -12.14 -31.30
C GLN A 464 3.81 -11.73 -30.61
N THR A 465 2.98 -10.93 -31.26
CA THR A 465 1.66 -10.53 -30.73
C THR A 465 0.79 -11.74 -30.43
N CYS A 466 0.60 -12.61 -31.43
CA CYS A 466 -0.20 -13.81 -31.25
C CYS A 466 0.42 -14.70 -30.16
N ALA A 467 1.75 -14.84 -30.11
CA ALA A 467 2.41 -15.63 -29.07
C ALA A 467 2.20 -15.07 -27.65
N VAL A 468 2.18 -13.74 -27.48
CA VAL A 468 1.87 -13.10 -26.20
C VAL A 468 0.43 -13.37 -25.78
N LEU A 469 -0.53 -13.23 -26.70
CA LEU A 469 -1.95 -13.47 -26.41
C LEU A 469 -2.23 -14.96 -26.14
N GLU A 470 -1.62 -15.85 -26.92
CA GLU A 470 -1.74 -17.30 -26.75
C GLU A 470 -1.17 -17.78 -25.40
N LYS A 471 -0.14 -17.10 -24.87
CA LYS A 471 0.36 -17.37 -23.50
C LYS A 471 -0.53 -16.78 -22.41
N ALA A 472 -1.17 -15.65 -22.66
CA ALA A 472 -1.99 -14.93 -21.69
C ALA A 472 -3.41 -15.51 -21.55
N LEU A 473 -3.98 -16.05 -22.63
CA LEU A 473 -5.37 -16.48 -22.69
C LEU A 473 -5.73 -17.69 -21.82
N PRO A 474 -4.96 -18.81 -21.79
CA PRO A 474 -5.33 -20.00 -21.01
C PRO A 474 -5.64 -19.70 -19.53
N PRO A 475 -4.76 -19.01 -18.76
CA PRO A 475 -5.04 -18.72 -17.36
C PRO A 475 -6.13 -17.64 -17.16
N LEU A 476 -6.55 -16.94 -18.22
CA LEU A 476 -7.66 -16.00 -18.16
C LEU A 476 -9.03 -16.65 -18.37
N LEU A 477 -9.13 -17.88 -18.91
CA LEU A 477 -10.42 -18.46 -19.31
C LEU A 477 -11.44 -18.55 -18.16
N THR A 478 -10.97 -18.63 -16.92
CA THR A 478 -11.78 -18.62 -15.69
C THR A 478 -12.22 -17.20 -15.24
N HIS A 479 -11.73 -16.15 -15.88
CA HIS A 479 -12.04 -14.73 -15.62
C HIS A 479 -12.82 -14.16 -16.81
N GLU A 480 -14.14 -14.13 -16.70
CA GLU A 480 -15.04 -14.00 -17.86
C GLU A 480 -14.82 -12.68 -18.61
N LYS A 481 -14.87 -11.57 -17.89
CA LYS A 481 -14.85 -10.23 -18.49
C LYS A 481 -13.50 -9.98 -19.16
N THR A 482 -12.42 -10.35 -18.48
CA THR A 482 -11.05 -10.16 -18.96
C THR A 482 -10.75 -11.09 -20.13
N ALA A 483 -11.13 -12.38 -20.05
CA ALA A 483 -10.99 -13.32 -21.15
C ALA A 483 -11.71 -12.84 -22.40
N LEU A 484 -12.96 -12.37 -22.28
CA LEU A 484 -13.75 -11.90 -23.41
C LEU A 484 -13.09 -10.70 -24.13
N GLN A 485 -12.45 -9.79 -23.38
CA GLN A 485 -11.71 -8.68 -23.97
C GLN A 485 -10.49 -9.15 -24.77
N PHE A 486 -9.70 -10.07 -24.21
CA PHE A 486 -8.51 -10.62 -24.86
C PHE A 486 -8.87 -11.46 -26.09
N LEU A 487 -9.88 -12.33 -25.96
CA LEU A 487 -10.40 -13.14 -27.07
C LEU A 487 -10.96 -12.24 -28.18
N GLY A 488 -11.71 -11.21 -27.82
CA GLY A 488 -12.22 -10.22 -28.76
C GLY A 488 -11.10 -9.58 -29.59
N PHE A 489 -10.05 -9.09 -28.92
CA PHE A 489 -8.89 -8.52 -29.60
C PHE A 489 -8.13 -9.55 -30.44
N TYR A 490 -7.92 -10.77 -29.91
CA TYR A 490 -7.24 -11.85 -30.62
C TYR A 490 -7.95 -12.24 -31.92
N GLY A 491 -9.28 -12.40 -31.87
CA GLY A 491 -10.09 -12.66 -33.06
C GLY A 491 -10.01 -11.53 -34.10
N GLN A 492 -10.01 -10.28 -33.65
CA GLN A 492 -9.90 -9.11 -34.54
C GLN A 492 -8.56 -9.02 -35.27
N ILE A 493 -7.44 -9.33 -34.60
CA ILE A 493 -6.13 -9.28 -35.26
C ILE A 493 -5.92 -10.44 -36.23
N LEU A 494 -6.47 -11.63 -35.94
CA LEU A 494 -6.43 -12.77 -36.85
C LEU A 494 -7.23 -12.48 -38.13
N ASP A 495 -8.40 -11.86 -37.99
CA ASP A 495 -9.24 -11.44 -39.11
C ASP A 495 -8.62 -10.29 -39.91
N LEU A 496 -7.92 -9.36 -39.25
CA LEU A 496 -7.21 -8.28 -39.92
C LEU A 496 -6.07 -8.78 -40.82
N TRP A 497 -5.29 -9.75 -40.35
CA TRP A 497 -4.10 -10.20 -41.07
C TRP A 497 -4.35 -11.34 -42.05
N LYS A 498 -5.36 -12.19 -41.80
CA LYS A 498 -5.70 -13.39 -42.59
C LYS A 498 -4.47 -14.24 -42.97
N ASP A 499 -3.49 -14.29 -42.07
CA ASP A 499 -2.26 -15.05 -42.26
C ASP A 499 -2.54 -16.54 -41.98
N LYS A 500 -2.51 -17.36 -43.04
CA LYS A 500 -2.85 -18.79 -42.94
C LYS A 500 -2.03 -19.54 -41.90
N GLN A 501 -0.76 -19.21 -41.69
CA GLN A 501 0.07 -19.91 -40.71
C GLN A 501 -0.28 -19.51 -39.28
N LEU A 502 -0.56 -18.22 -39.04
CA LEU A 502 -1.06 -17.78 -37.75
C LEU A 502 -2.46 -18.32 -37.46
N SER A 503 -3.33 -18.41 -38.47
CA SER A 503 -4.65 -19.03 -38.36
C SER A 503 -4.55 -20.52 -38.01
N ALA A 504 -3.67 -21.29 -38.66
CA ALA A 504 -3.47 -22.70 -38.33
C ALA A 504 -2.96 -22.89 -36.90
N ARG A 505 -2.04 -22.03 -36.44
CA ARG A 505 -1.59 -22.02 -35.05
C ARG A 505 -2.73 -21.66 -34.09
N ALA A 506 -3.53 -20.67 -34.43
CA ALA A 506 -4.68 -20.25 -33.65
C ALA A 506 -5.73 -21.36 -33.52
N ASP A 507 -6.00 -22.12 -34.58
CA ASP A 507 -6.93 -23.27 -34.55
C ASP A 507 -6.51 -24.30 -33.50
N ALA A 508 -5.22 -24.65 -33.45
CA ALA A 508 -4.68 -25.56 -32.45
C ALA A 508 -4.90 -25.03 -31.02
N CYS A 509 -4.62 -23.75 -30.77
CA CYS A 509 -4.86 -23.11 -29.47
C CYS A 509 -6.36 -23.08 -29.11
N LEU A 510 -7.21 -22.61 -30.01
CA LEU A 510 -8.66 -22.46 -29.80
C LEU A 510 -9.33 -23.81 -29.52
N THR A 511 -8.85 -24.88 -30.17
CA THR A 511 -9.33 -26.25 -29.90
C THR A 511 -9.09 -26.67 -28.46
N THR A 512 -7.92 -26.35 -27.92
CA THR A 512 -7.57 -26.63 -26.53
C THR A 512 -8.39 -25.76 -25.59
N TRP A 513 -8.44 -24.44 -25.82
CA TRP A 513 -9.19 -23.50 -24.99
C TRP A 513 -10.69 -23.78 -24.96
N LEU A 514 -11.27 -24.33 -26.04
CA LEU A 514 -12.66 -24.72 -26.08
C LEU A 514 -13.00 -25.85 -25.09
N LYS A 515 -12.02 -26.71 -24.78
CA LYS A 515 -12.14 -27.77 -23.78
C LYS A 515 -11.89 -27.25 -22.36
N GLU A 516 -11.01 -26.27 -22.22
CA GLU A 516 -10.62 -25.68 -20.93
C GLU A 516 -11.60 -24.62 -20.42
N ALA A 517 -12.31 -23.92 -21.31
CA ALA A 517 -13.27 -22.87 -20.94
C ALA A 517 -14.51 -23.46 -20.26
N ASP A 518 -14.65 -23.16 -18.98
CA ASP A 518 -15.76 -23.57 -18.11
C ASP A 518 -16.97 -22.61 -18.22
N LYS A 519 -16.73 -21.33 -18.51
CA LYS A 519 -17.78 -20.32 -18.64
C LYS A 519 -18.40 -20.29 -20.04
N ALA A 520 -19.73 -20.40 -20.11
CA ALA A 520 -20.47 -20.44 -21.36
C ALA A 520 -20.22 -19.23 -22.30
N PRO A 521 -20.16 -17.96 -21.82
CA PRO A 521 -19.84 -16.82 -22.67
C PRO A 521 -18.43 -16.90 -23.27
N VAL A 522 -17.43 -17.33 -22.49
CA VAL A 522 -16.04 -17.51 -22.94
C VAL A 522 -15.98 -18.61 -23.99
N ARG A 523 -16.60 -19.76 -23.72
CA ARG A 523 -16.63 -20.90 -24.65
C ARG A 523 -17.31 -20.55 -25.97
N LYS A 524 -18.44 -19.84 -25.91
CA LYS A 524 -19.12 -19.30 -27.10
C LYS A 524 -18.17 -18.39 -27.89
N LYS A 525 -17.44 -17.51 -27.20
CA LYS A 525 -16.51 -16.60 -27.87
C LYS A 525 -15.34 -17.32 -28.54
N VAL A 526 -14.78 -18.33 -27.89
CA VAL A 526 -13.74 -19.21 -28.47
C VAL A 526 -14.27 -19.89 -29.74
N ALA A 527 -15.48 -20.44 -29.69
CA ALA A 527 -16.11 -21.08 -30.85
C ALA A 527 -16.36 -20.09 -32.01
N GLU A 528 -16.85 -18.87 -31.71
CA GLU A 528 -17.03 -17.81 -32.72
C GLU A 528 -15.72 -17.47 -33.46
N ILE A 529 -14.61 -17.37 -32.73
CA ILE A 529 -13.29 -17.09 -33.32
C ILE A 529 -12.81 -18.30 -34.12
N GLY A 530 -12.99 -19.50 -33.57
CA GLY A 530 -12.66 -20.77 -34.22
C GLY A 530 -13.36 -20.94 -35.55
N LEU A 531 -14.65 -20.61 -35.64
CA LEU A 531 -15.40 -20.64 -36.91
C LEU A 531 -14.77 -19.73 -37.96
N LYS A 532 -14.43 -18.49 -37.60
CA LYS A 532 -13.76 -17.55 -38.53
C LYS A 532 -12.40 -18.07 -39.00
N VAL A 533 -11.61 -18.60 -38.07
CA VAL A 533 -10.30 -19.21 -38.38
C VAL A 533 -10.46 -20.40 -39.31
N ALA A 534 -11.40 -21.30 -39.04
CA ALA A 534 -11.68 -22.47 -39.87
C ALA A 534 -12.17 -22.09 -41.27
N THR A 535 -13.00 -21.04 -41.40
CA THR A 535 -13.38 -20.48 -42.71
C THR A 535 -12.16 -19.98 -43.48
N HIS A 536 -11.25 -19.24 -42.83
CA HIS A 536 -10.03 -18.74 -43.48
C HIS A 536 -9.06 -19.85 -43.91
N LEU A 537 -9.07 -20.98 -43.21
CA LEU A 537 -8.27 -22.16 -43.53
C LEU A 537 -8.95 -23.11 -44.51
N GLU A 538 -10.22 -22.89 -44.82
CA GLU A 538 -11.06 -23.81 -45.61
C GLU A 538 -11.16 -25.22 -44.97
N ASP A 539 -11.03 -25.31 -43.65
CA ASP A 539 -11.06 -26.58 -42.90
C ASP A 539 -12.49 -26.94 -42.49
N LYS A 540 -13.10 -27.85 -43.26
CA LYS A 540 -14.46 -28.37 -43.01
C LYS A 540 -14.60 -29.09 -41.67
N ARG A 541 -13.56 -29.79 -41.19
CA ARG A 541 -13.61 -30.51 -39.91
C ARG A 541 -13.60 -29.53 -38.74
N ALA A 542 -12.76 -28.51 -38.82
CA ALA A 542 -12.70 -27.44 -37.83
C ALA A 542 -14.03 -26.65 -37.77
N LEU A 543 -14.68 -26.38 -38.91
CA LEU A 543 -15.98 -25.73 -38.97
C LEU A 543 -17.06 -26.48 -38.18
N VAL A 544 -17.17 -27.80 -38.40
CA VAL A 544 -18.14 -28.65 -37.67
C VAL A 544 -17.85 -28.62 -36.17
N ARG A 545 -16.58 -28.81 -35.78
CA ARG A 545 -16.15 -28.80 -34.37
C ARG A 545 -16.59 -27.52 -33.63
N TYR A 546 -16.39 -26.35 -34.23
CA TYR A 546 -16.75 -25.10 -33.58
C TYR A 546 -18.24 -24.77 -33.66
N ALA A 547 -18.95 -25.24 -34.70
CA ALA A 547 -20.41 -25.06 -34.81
C ALA A 547 -21.17 -25.85 -33.74
N GLU A 548 -20.71 -27.05 -33.39
CA GLU A 548 -21.35 -27.91 -32.39
C GLU A 548 -21.02 -27.53 -30.94
N ALA A 549 -19.96 -26.74 -30.74
CA ALA A 549 -19.42 -26.49 -29.41
C ALA A 549 -20.32 -25.67 -28.46
N PRO A 550 -21.07 -24.65 -28.91
CA PRO A 550 -21.97 -23.88 -28.04
C PRO A 550 -23.17 -24.69 -27.50
N GLY A 551 -23.52 -25.82 -28.13
CA GLY A 551 -24.70 -26.64 -27.79
C GLY A 551 -24.45 -27.76 -26.77
N ARG A 552 -23.19 -28.05 -26.40
CA ARG A 552 -22.88 -29.08 -25.38
C ARG A 552 -22.84 -28.45 -23.99
N THR A 553 -23.98 -28.36 -23.31
CA THR A 553 -24.02 -28.16 -21.85
C THR A 553 -23.29 -29.34 -21.20
N LEU A 554 -22.30 -29.05 -20.35
CA LEU A 554 -21.65 -30.08 -19.53
C LEU A 554 -22.69 -30.60 -18.53
N ASN A 555 -23.37 -31.69 -18.86
CA ASN A 555 -23.99 -32.56 -17.86
C ASN A 555 -22.85 -33.16 -17.04
N ARG A 556 -22.44 -32.48 -15.96
CA ARG A 556 -21.67 -33.13 -14.89
C ARG A 556 -22.63 -34.06 -14.16
N VAL A 557 -22.52 -35.34 -14.48
CA VAL A 557 -23.03 -36.44 -13.64
C VAL A 557 -22.25 -36.41 -12.31
N VAL A 558 -23.03 -36.60 -11.24
CA VAL A 558 -22.75 -36.57 -9.78
C VAL A 558 -21.32 -36.84 -9.35
#